data_AF-A0A956X8W8-F1
#
_entry.id   AF-A0A956X8W8-F1
#
_cell.length_a   1.000
_cell.length_b   1.000
_cell.length_c   1.000
_cell.angle_alpha   90.00
_cell.angle_beta   90.00
_cell.angle_gamma   90.00
#
_symmetry.space_group_name_H-M   'P 1'
#
loop_
_entity.id
_entity.type
_entity.pdbx_description
1 polymer ?
#
loop_
_entity_poly.entity_id
_entity_poly.type
_entity_poly.pdbx_seq_one_letter_code
_entity_poly.pdbx_strand_id
1 'polypeptide(L)'
;QFIAFFNFSNMPQVAAVWMADTLEKANIGALPLLIGFILVIMILNIIIPNVIPKWAIFAPIFIPVFLRLDVAPQTVLAAYRIGDSPANVITPLMVYLPFVLTIVQRYQKDAGIGTVVALMIPYTLIIALTWIVLFVIWFVLGIPLGPGYPVNF
;
A
#
# COMPACT_ATOMS: atom_id res chain seq x y z
N GLN A 1 1.84 21.59 4.59
CA GLN A 1 0.55 22.27 4.83
C GLN A 1 -0.63 21.39 4.39
N PHE A 2 -0.68 20.88 3.15
CA PHE A 2 -1.75 19.97 2.67
C PHE A 2 -1.96 18.73 3.55
N ILE A 3 -0.92 17.92 3.81
CA ILE A 3 -1.03 16.68 4.62
C ILE A 3 -1.55 16.97 6.04
N ALA A 4 -1.19 18.12 6.63
CA ALA A 4 -1.64 18.51 7.97
C ALA A 4 -3.14 18.83 7.99
N PHE A 5 -3.65 19.58 7.02
CA PHE A 5 -5.09 19.85 6.90
C PHE A 5 -5.90 18.60 6.49
N PHE A 6 -5.32 17.74 5.65
CA PHE A 6 -5.90 16.46 5.27
C PHE A 6 -6.10 15.55 6.49
N ASN A 7 -5.09 15.46 7.36
CA ASN A 7 -5.20 14.73 8.62
C ASN A 7 -6.15 15.40 9.62
N PHE A 8 -6.11 16.73 9.76
CA PHE A 8 -6.99 17.48 10.67
C PHE A 8 -8.49 17.31 10.33
N SER A 9 -8.82 17.25 9.04
CA SER A 9 -10.20 17.12 8.57
C SER A 9 -10.76 15.68 8.62
N ASN A 10 -9.97 14.71 9.10
CA ASN A 10 -10.33 13.28 9.12
C ASN A 10 -10.69 12.70 7.73
N MET A 11 -10.24 13.34 6.64
CA MET A 11 -10.45 12.83 5.28
C MET A 11 -9.86 11.42 5.06
N PRO A 12 -8.67 11.06 5.61
CA PRO A 12 -8.15 9.69 5.51
C PRO A 12 -9.12 8.64 6.06
N GLN A 13 -9.76 8.92 7.19
CA GLN A 13 -10.68 8.01 7.87
C GLN A 13 -11.96 7.85 7.05
N VAL A 14 -12.55 8.95 6.56
CA VAL A 14 -13.74 8.92 5.71
C VAL A 14 -13.48 8.15 4.42
N ALA A 15 -12.33 8.41 3.77
CA ALA A 15 -11.92 7.67 2.59
C ALA A 15 -11.80 6.18 2.90
N ALA A 16 -11.11 5.81 3.99
CA ALA A 16 -10.90 4.42 4.39
C ALA A 16 -12.22 3.67 4.62
N VAL A 17 -13.21 4.30 5.28
CA VAL A 17 -14.56 3.73 5.45
C VAL A 17 -15.25 3.54 4.10
N TRP A 18 -15.24 4.56 3.23
CA TRP A 18 -15.85 4.45 1.91
C TRP A 18 -15.23 3.34 1.05
N MET A 19 -13.91 3.17 1.11
CA MET A 19 -13.20 2.10 0.40
C MET A 19 -13.50 0.72 0.98
N ALA A 20 -13.56 0.60 2.32
CA ALA A 20 -13.96 -0.63 2.98
C ALA A 20 -15.40 -1.03 2.60
N ASP A 21 -16.36 -0.09 2.66
CA ASP A 21 -17.75 -0.31 2.25
C ASP A 21 -17.86 -0.75 0.78
N THR A 22 -17.06 -0.14 -0.11
CA THR A 22 -17.05 -0.48 -1.54
C THR A 22 -16.52 -1.89 -1.76
N LEU A 23 -15.48 -2.28 -1.04
CA LEU A 23 -14.91 -3.62 -1.11
C LEU A 23 -15.82 -4.67 -0.47
N GLU A 24 -16.45 -4.39 0.69
CA GLU A 24 -17.39 -5.29 1.38
C GLU A 24 -18.64 -5.55 0.51
N LYS A 25 -19.19 -4.51 -0.13
CA LYS A 25 -20.34 -4.64 -1.05
C LYS A 25 -20.05 -5.48 -2.29
N ALA A 26 -18.79 -5.62 -2.69
CA ALA A 26 -18.44 -6.41 -3.86
C ALA A 26 -18.69 -7.92 -3.64
N ASN A 27 -18.73 -8.40 -2.39
CA ASN A 27 -18.98 -9.81 -2.02
C ASN A 27 -18.15 -10.83 -2.83
N ILE A 28 -16.89 -10.49 -3.12
CA ILE A 28 -16.00 -11.24 -4.02
C ILE A 28 -15.09 -12.26 -3.29
N GLY A 29 -15.28 -12.46 -1.99
CA GLY A 29 -14.45 -13.34 -1.16
C GLY A 29 -13.13 -12.72 -0.69
N ALA A 30 -12.40 -13.44 0.18
CA ALA A 30 -11.22 -12.93 0.89
C ALA A 30 -10.06 -12.51 -0.03
N LEU A 31 -9.69 -13.35 -1.00
CA LEU A 31 -8.51 -13.14 -1.84
C LEU A 31 -8.67 -11.92 -2.78
N PRO A 32 -9.77 -11.76 -3.55
CA PRO A 32 -9.96 -10.56 -4.35
C PRO A 32 -10.06 -9.29 -3.52
N LEU A 33 -10.61 -9.37 -2.30
CA LEU A 33 -10.69 -8.24 -1.37
C LEU A 33 -9.30 -7.83 -0.84
N LEU A 34 -8.42 -8.79 -0.56
CA LEU A 34 -7.01 -8.54 -0.22
C LEU A 34 -6.25 -7.87 -1.38
N ILE A 35 -6.46 -8.32 -2.61
CA ILE A 35 -5.85 -7.68 -3.80
C ILE A 35 -6.39 -6.26 -3.97
N GLY A 36 -7.71 -6.06 -3.83
CA GLY A 36 -8.32 -4.73 -3.86
C GLY A 36 -7.74 -3.79 -2.79
N PHE A 37 -7.54 -4.32 -1.58
CA PHE A 37 -6.89 -3.59 -0.49
C PHE A 37 -5.43 -3.20 -0.83
N ILE A 38 -4.64 -4.10 -1.41
CA ILE A 38 -3.28 -3.79 -1.89
C ILE A 38 -3.29 -2.61 -2.88
N LEU A 39 -4.20 -2.64 -3.86
CA LEU A 39 -4.32 -1.59 -4.87
C LEU A 39 -4.74 -0.25 -4.25
N VAL A 40 -5.69 -0.26 -3.31
CA VAL A 40 -6.10 0.92 -2.55
C VAL A 40 -4.91 1.54 -1.80
N ILE A 41 -4.15 0.73 -1.06
CA ILE A 41 -2.98 1.21 -0.33
C ILE A 41 -1.93 1.79 -1.27
N MET A 42 -1.74 1.20 -2.45
CA MET A 42 -0.80 1.66 -3.46
C MET A 42 -1.17 3.04 -4.03
N ILE A 43 -2.45 3.26 -4.32
CA ILE A 43 -2.96 4.58 -4.78
C ILE A 43 -2.78 5.63 -3.69
N LEU A 44 -3.17 5.30 -2.45
CA LEU A 44 -3.06 6.21 -1.31
C LEU A 44 -1.62 6.55 -0.96
N ASN A 45 -0.68 5.67 -1.28
CA ASN A 45 0.72 5.89 -0.99
C ASN A 45 1.31 7.10 -1.71
N ILE A 46 0.71 7.51 -2.83
CA ILE A 46 1.08 8.74 -3.54
C ILE A 46 0.78 9.98 -2.66
N ILE A 47 -0.22 9.89 -1.77
CA ILE A 47 -0.67 11.00 -0.90
C ILE A 47 -0.04 10.90 0.48
N ILE A 48 -0.05 9.69 1.07
CA ILE A 48 0.45 9.40 2.42
C ILE A 48 1.60 8.39 2.31
N PRO A 49 2.85 8.86 2.15
CA PRO A 49 4.02 7.99 1.99
C PRO A 49 4.48 7.36 3.32
N ASN A 50 4.03 7.88 4.46
CA ASN A 50 4.46 7.36 5.75
C ASN A 50 3.69 6.08 6.13
N VAL A 51 4.42 4.99 6.30
CA VAL A 51 3.90 3.66 6.63
C VAL A 51 3.12 3.64 7.95
N ILE A 52 3.70 4.15 9.04
CA ILE A 52 3.09 4.01 10.37
C ILE A 52 1.77 4.81 10.50
N PRO A 53 1.72 6.11 10.14
CA PRO A 53 0.48 6.89 10.23
C PRO A 53 -0.62 6.35 9.34
N LYS A 54 -0.27 5.91 8.12
CA LYS A 54 -1.24 5.30 7.21
C LYS A 54 -1.77 4.00 7.79
N TRP A 55 -0.93 3.11 8.30
CA TRP A 55 -1.40 1.88 8.93
C TRP A 55 -2.31 2.15 10.13
N ALA A 56 -1.97 3.13 10.98
CA ALA A 56 -2.77 3.46 12.17
C ALA A 56 -4.21 3.91 11.83
N ILE A 57 -4.41 4.53 10.66
CA ILE A 57 -5.74 4.93 10.17
C ILE A 57 -6.50 3.73 9.60
N PHE A 58 -5.82 2.87 8.85
CA PHE A 58 -6.44 1.80 8.06
C PHE A 58 -6.67 0.52 8.86
N ALA A 59 -5.76 0.15 9.75
CA ALA A 59 -5.84 -1.04 10.58
C ALA A 59 -7.19 -1.21 11.32
N PRO A 60 -7.70 -0.21 12.08
CA PRO A 60 -8.96 -0.36 12.81
C PRO A 60 -10.19 -0.52 11.92
N ILE A 61 -10.09 -0.17 10.62
CA ILE A 61 -11.20 -0.26 9.67
C ILE A 61 -11.13 -1.58 8.89
N PHE A 62 -9.96 -1.93 8.36
CA PHE A 62 -9.79 -3.09 7.48
C PHE A 62 -9.61 -4.41 8.24
N ILE A 63 -8.97 -4.42 9.42
CA ILE A 63 -8.82 -5.65 10.19
C ILE A 63 -10.18 -6.27 10.53
N PRO A 64 -11.18 -5.54 11.08
CA PRO A 64 -12.50 -6.11 11.34
C PRO A 64 -13.21 -6.66 10.09
N VAL A 65 -13.07 -6.01 8.94
CA VAL A 65 -13.67 -6.45 7.67
C VAL A 65 -13.10 -7.81 7.25
N PHE A 66 -11.77 -7.95 7.29
CA PHE A 66 -11.09 -9.19 6.92
C PHE A 66 -11.30 -10.31 7.94
N LEU A 67 -11.41 -10.00 9.24
CA LEU A 67 -11.76 -10.98 10.26
C LEU A 67 -13.13 -11.64 10.01
N ARG A 68 -14.11 -10.89 9.48
CA ARG A 68 -15.42 -11.47 9.07
C ARG A 68 -15.32 -12.43 7.90
N LEU A 69 -14.25 -12.34 7.12
CA LEU A 69 -13.93 -13.20 5.98
C LEU A 69 -12.93 -14.30 6.33
N ASP A 70 -12.73 -14.56 7.63
CA ASP A 70 -11.83 -15.59 8.16
C ASP A 70 -10.34 -15.38 7.84
N VAL A 71 -9.97 -14.13 7.54
CA VAL A 71 -8.58 -13.75 7.26
C VAL A 71 -7.91 -13.24 8.53
N ALA A 72 -6.74 -13.80 8.83
CA ALA A 72 -6.00 -13.42 10.03
C ALA A 72 -5.37 -12.01 9.91
N PRO A 73 -5.27 -11.22 11.00
CA PRO A 73 -4.77 -9.84 10.96
C PRO A 73 -3.36 -9.70 10.39
N GLN A 74 -2.48 -10.68 10.62
CA GLN A 74 -1.15 -10.72 10.02
C GLN A 74 -1.17 -10.73 8.48
N THR A 75 -2.18 -11.36 7.88
CA THR A 75 -2.36 -11.43 6.43
C THR A 75 -2.76 -10.07 5.87
N VAL A 76 -3.62 -9.35 6.59
CA VAL A 76 -3.98 -7.97 6.27
C VAL A 76 -2.76 -7.05 6.38
N LEU A 77 -1.94 -7.22 7.42
CA LEU A 77 -0.70 -6.46 7.59
C LEU A 77 0.31 -6.76 6.47
N ALA A 78 0.43 -8.02 6.04
CA ALA A 78 1.28 -8.40 4.92
C ALA A 78 0.81 -7.75 3.62
N ALA A 79 -0.49 -7.81 3.32
CA ALA A 79 -1.10 -7.14 2.17
C ALA A 79 -0.85 -5.62 2.21
N TYR A 80 -0.99 -5.00 3.38
CA TYR A 80 -0.70 -3.59 3.57
C TYR A 80 0.76 -3.23 3.24
N ARG A 81 1.73 -4.01 3.76
CA ARG A 81 3.17 -3.84 3.49
C ARG A 81 3.49 -3.95 2.01
N ILE A 82 2.81 -4.88 1.32
CA ILE A 82 2.94 -5.10 -0.12
C ILE A 82 2.43 -3.91 -0.93
N GLY A 83 1.29 -3.34 -0.55
CA GLY A 83 0.75 -2.14 -1.23
C GLY A 83 1.57 -0.88 -0.96
N ASP A 84 2.12 -0.76 0.24
CA ASP A 84 2.86 0.44 0.67
C ASP A 84 4.23 0.58 -0.02
N SER A 85 5.00 -0.50 -0.13
CA SER A 85 6.42 -0.38 -0.49
C SER A 85 6.70 0.08 -1.93
N PRO A 86 6.10 -0.53 -2.99
CA PRO A 86 6.49 -0.24 -4.37
C PRO A 86 6.19 1.22 -4.74
N ALA A 87 5.07 1.76 -4.27
CA ALA A 87 4.65 3.12 -4.61
C ALA A 87 5.50 4.22 -3.93
N ASN A 88 6.35 3.89 -2.95
CA ASN A 88 7.19 4.87 -2.25
C ASN A 88 8.25 5.49 -3.17
N VAL A 89 8.61 4.80 -4.25
CA VAL A 89 9.66 5.25 -5.18
C VAL A 89 9.13 6.31 -6.15
N ILE A 90 7.83 6.25 -6.49
CA ILE A 90 7.18 7.17 -7.44
C ILE A 90 6.51 8.36 -6.76
N THR A 91 6.38 8.35 -5.42
CA THR A 91 5.68 9.44 -4.73
C THR A 91 6.55 10.70 -4.67
N PRO A 92 6.09 11.83 -5.24
CA PRO A 92 6.86 13.07 -5.24
C PRO A 92 7.00 13.68 -3.84
N LEU A 93 6.18 13.21 -2.90
CA LEU A 93 6.14 13.64 -1.51
C LEU A 93 7.14 12.89 -0.62
N MET A 94 7.93 11.97 -1.19
CA MET A 94 8.92 11.21 -0.43
C MET A 94 10.05 12.11 0.05
N VAL A 95 10.35 12.07 1.35
CA VAL A 95 11.36 12.94 1.98
C VAL A 95 12.76 12.74 1.37
N TYR A 96 13.05 11.55 0.82
CA TYR A 96 14.33 11.24 0.20
C TYR A 96 14.45 11.69 -1.27
N LEU A 97 13.36 12.12 -1.92
CA LEU A 97 13.38 12.46 -3.33
C LEU A 97 14.37 13.59 -3.68
N PRO A 98 14.49 14.69 -2.91
CA PRO A 98 15.49 15.74 -3.20
C PRO A 98 16.92 15.22 -3.16
N PHE A 99 17.22 14.28 -2.25
CA PHE A 99 18.53 13.66 -2.16
C PHE A 99 18.82 12.78 -3.38
N VAL A 100 17.86 11.94 -3.78
CA VAL A 100 17.97 11.11 -4.99
C VAL A 100 18.18 11.99 -6.23
N LEU A 101 17.39 13.06 -6.36
CA LEU A 101 17.52 14.01 -7.47
C LEU A 101 18.92 14.64 -7.52
N THR A 102 19.48 15.02 -6.37
CA THR A 102 20.84 15.58 -6.29
C THR A 102 21.89 14.60 -6.80
N ILE A 103 21.73 13.30 -6.52
CA ILE A 103 22.64 12.26 -7.04
C ILE A 103 22.46 12.10 -8.56
N VAL A 104 21.22 12.02 -9.05
CA VAL A 104 20.93 11.87 -10.49
C VAL A 104 21.48 13.06 -11.27
N GLN A 105 21.31 14.28 -10.76
CA GLN A 105 21.82 15.51 -11.38
C GLN A 105 23.35 15.56 -11.50
N ARG A 106 24.10 14.75 -10.73
CA ARG A 106 25.56 14.60 -10.94
C ARG A 106 25.89 13.90 -12.25
N TYR A 107 25.01 13.02 -12.74
CA TYR A 107 25.21 12.25 -13.97
C TYR A 107 24.40 12.83 -15.15
N GLN A 108 23.20 13.36 -14.88
CA GLN A 108 22.32 13.95 -15.87
C GLN A 108 21.79 15.30 -15.37
N LYS A 109 22.44 16.39 -15.77
CA LYS A 109 22.18 17.74 -15.24
C LYS A 109 20.74 18.23 -15.48
N ASP A 110 20.10 17.80 -16.57
CA ASP A 110 18.73 18.18 -16.94
C ASP A 110 17.65 17.32 -16.26
N ALA A 111 18.04 16.37 -15.39
CA ALA A 111 17.08 15.52 -14.71
C ALA A 111 16.25 16.33 -13.70
N GLY A 112 14.93 16.27 -13.84
CA GLY A 112 13.96 16.79 -12.90
C GLY A 112 13.26 15.70 -12.10
N ILE A 113 12.37 16.10 -11.20
CA ILE A 113 11.52 15.18 -10.41
C ILE A 113 10.75 14.24 -11.34
N GLY A 114 10.17 14.78 -12.43
CA GLY A 114 9.44 13.99 -13.42
C GLY A 114 10.30 12.95 -14.13
N THR A 115 11.57 13.25 -14.41
CA THR A 115 12.51 12.30 -15.03
C THR A 115 12.76 11.11 -14.13
N VAL A 116 12.98 11.36 -12.83
CA VAL A 116 13.20 10.30 -11.83
C VAL A 116 11.93 9.46 -11.65
N VAL A 117 10.77 10.09 -11.49
CA VAL A 117 9.49 9.38 -11.32
C VAL A 117 9.19 8.54 -12.57
N ALA A 118 9.31 9.11 -13.77
CA ALA A 118 9.06 8.39 -15.03
C ALA A 118 9.97 7.17 -15.21
N LEU A 119 11.25 7.30 -14.82
CA LEU A 119 12.20 6.19 -14.84
C LEU A 119 11.78 5.07 -13.88
N MET A 120 11.16 5.40 -12.75
CA MET A 120 10.81 4.46 -11.67
C MET A 120 9.43 3.81 -11.82
N ILE A 121 8.53 4.37 -12.65
CA ILE A 121 7.22 3.77 -12.97
C ILE A 121 7.34 2.30 -13.42
N PRO A 122 8.16 1.93 -14.43
CA PRO A 122 8.24 0.54 -14.88
C PRO A 122 8.74 -0.40 -13.78
N TYR A 123 9.72 0.03 -12.97
CA TYR A 123 10.21 -0.74 -11.83
C TYR A 123 9.13 -0.95 -10.79
N THR A 124 8.37 0.09 -10.48
CA THR A 124 7.27 0.05 -9.50
C THR A 124 6.20 -0.94 -9.95
N LEU A 125 5.81 -0.94 -11.22
CA LEU A 125 4.82 -1.86 -11.77
C LEU A 125 5.31 -3.32 -11.71
N ILE A 126 6.56 -3.59 -12.11
CA ILE A 126 7.13 -4.94 -12.09
C ILE A 126 7.22 -5.47 -10.65
N ILE A 127 7.70 -4.66 -9.70
CA ILE A 127 7.81 -5.05 -8.29
C ILE A 127 6.42 -5.26 -7.69
N ALA A 128 5.47 -4.36 -7.95
CA ALA A 128 4.10 -4.48 -7.49
C ALA A 128 3.44 -5.77 -7.97
N LEU A 129 3.52 -6.07 -9.28
CA LEU A 129 2.98 -7.30 -9.84
C LEU A 129 3.64 -8.54 -9.25
N THR A 130 4.97 -8.55 -9.15
CA THR A 130 5.73 -9.67 -8.59
C THR A 130 5.33 -9.94 -7.14
N TRP A 131 5.19 -8.90 -6.32
CA TRP A 131 4.76 -9.02 -4.93
C TRP A 131 3.31 -9.45 -4.78
N ILE A 132 2.40 -8.95 -5.63
CA ILE A 132 1.01 -9.41 -5.64
C ILE A 132 0.94 -10.89 -5.99
N VAL A 133 1.65 -11.34 -7.02
CA VAL A 133 1.72 -12.76 -7.39
C VAL A 133 2.28 -13.60 -6.26
N LEU A 134 3.39 -13.16 -5.64
CA LEU A 134 3.98 -13.84 -4.51
C LEU A 134 2.99 -13.98 -3.36
N PHE A 135 2.28 -12.90 -3.02
CA PHE A 135 1.27 -12.89 -1.97
C PHE A 135 0.10 -13.83 -2.26
N VAL A 136 -0.39 -13.83 -3.50
CA VAL A 136 -1.47 -14.73 -3.93
C VAL A 136 -1.05 -16.19 -3.79
N ILE A 137 0.15 -16.53 -4.27
CA ILE A 137 0.69 -17.89 -4.14
C ILE A 137 0.82 -18.27 -2.66
N TRP A 138 1.36 -17.38 -1.82
CA TRP A 138 1.52 -17.62 -0.39
C TRP A 138 0.19 -17.84 0.32
N PHE A 139 -0.81 -17.04 -0.02
CA PHE A 139 -2.15 -17.10 0.55
C PHE A 139 -2.86 -18.40 0.17
N VAL A 140 -2.81 -18.78 -1.11
CA VAL A 140 -3.47 -20.00 -1.62
C VAL A 140 -2.79 -21.27 -1.08
N LEU A 141 -1.46 -21.25 -0.92
CA LEU A 141 -0.74 -22.37 -0.31
C LEU A 141 -0.92 -22.45 1.22
N GLY A 142 -1.55 -21.43 1.84
CA GLY A 142 -1.78 -21.39 3.28
C GLY A 142 -0.51 -21.38 4.12
N ILE A 143 0.62 -20.94 3.54
CA ILE A 143 1.91 -20.97 4.22
C ILE A 143 1.88 -19.92 5.35
N PRO A 144 2.13 -20.31 6.61
CA PRO A 144 2.17 -19.36 7.73
C PRO A 144 3.09 -18.18 7.42
N LEU A 145 2.62 -16.96 7.68
CA LEU A 145 3.38 -15.73 7.45
C LEU A 145 4.51 -15.56 8.48
N GLY A 146 4.46 -16.32 9.55
CA GLY A 146 5.51 -16.47 10.55
C GLY A 146 5.27 -17.69 11.43
N PRO A 147 6.23 -18.05 12.30
CA PRO A 147 6.06 -19.15 13.25
C PRO A 147 4.83 -18.91 14.14
N GLY A 148 3.82 -19.79 14.05
CA GLY A 148 2.57 -19.65 14.80
C GLY A 148 1.56 -18.63 14.23
N TYR A 149 1.79 -18.11 13.02
CA TYR A 149 0.92 -17.12 12.37
C TYR A 149 0.32 -17.67 11.06
N PRO A 150 -0.79 -18.43 11.13
CA PRO A 150 -1.45 -18.96 9.94
C PRO A 150 -2.09 -17.84 9.10
N VAL A 151 -2.39 -18.12 7.85
CA VAL A 151 -2.95 -17.15 6.90
C VAL A 151 -4.45 -16.89 7.16
N ASN A 152 -5.18 -17.97 7.47
CA ASN A 152 -6.60 -18.00 7.84
C ASN A 152 -6.74 -18.68 9.21
N PHE A 153 -7.92 -18.59 9.83
CA PHE A 153 -8.19 -19.27 11.11
C PHE A 153 -8.57 -20.75 10.93
#